data_AF-A0A946TZA2-F1
#
_entry.id   AF-A0A946TZA2-F1
#
_cell.length_a   1.000
_cell.length_b   1.000
_cell.length_c   1.000
_cell.angle_alpha   90.00
_cell.angle_beta   90.00
_cell.angle_gamma   90.00
#
_symmetry.space_group_name_H-M   'P 1'
#
loop_
_entity.id
_entity.type
_entity.pdbx_description
1 polymer ?
#
loop_
_entity_poly.entity_id
_entity_poly.type
_entity_poly.pdbx_seq_one_letter_code
_entity_poly.pdbx_strand_id
1 'polypeptide(L)' 'MAKHLKLDTTDVLDKRSGNYDETGNTIETTQIMRNFHSATEMPAHALKPGSIVPFR' A
#
# COMPACT_ATOMS: atom_id res chain seq x y z
N MET A 1 4.56 -6.78 -13.60
CA MET A 1 5.18 -5.69 -12.80
C MET A 1 6.67 -5.92 -12.58
N ALA A 2 7.10 -7.03 -11.95
CA ALA A 2 8.51 -7.32 -11.68
C ALA A 2 9.43 -7.26 -12.92
N LYS A 3 9.02 -7.86 -14.05
CA LYS A 3 9.75 -7.80 -15.33
C LYS A 3 9.97 -6.37 -15.84
N HIS A 4 8.97 -5.50 -15.72
CA HIS A 4 9.05 -4.12 -16.18
C HIS A 4 9.88 -3.24 -15.24
N LEU A 5 9.97 -3.63 -13.96
CA LEU A 5 10.78 -2.97 -12.93
C LEU A 5 12.19 -3.57 -12.79
N LYS A 6 12.55 -4.55 -13.63
CA LYS A 6 13.84 -5.28 -13.58
C LYS A 6 14.15 -5.86 -12.20
N LEU A 7 13.12 -6.35 -11.51
CA LEU A 7 13.29 -7.01 -10.20
C LEU A 7 13.71 -8.47 -10.39
N ASP A 8 14.55 -8.97 -9.49
CA ASP A 8 14.89 -10.38 -9.43
C ASP A 8 13.69 -11.18 -8.92
N THR A 9 13.31 -12.22 -9.65
CA THR A 9 12.20 -13.11 -9.31
C THR A 9 12.67 -14.53 -9.06
N THR A 10 13.98 -14.75 -8.94
CA THR A 10 14.57 -16.05 -8.65
C THR A 10 14.05 -16.53 -7.30
N ASP A 11 13.63 -17.79 -7.25
CA ASP A 11 13.10 -18.49 -6.07
C ASP A 11 11.81 -17.93 -5.43
N VAL A 12 11.34 -16.76 -5.84
CA VAL A 12 10.09 -16.16 -5.33
C VAL A 12 8.91 -16.24 -6.30
N LEU A 13 9.10 -16.64 -7.55
CA LEU A 13 8.01 -16.79 -8.53
C LEU A 13 7.83 -18.26 -8.91
N ASP A 14 6.65 -18.82 -8.59
CA ASP A 14 6.24 -20.10 -9.14
C ASP A 14 5.88 -19.93 -10.62
N LYS A 15 6.73 -20.47 -11.50
CA LYS A 15 6.56 -20.36 -12.96
C LYS A 15 5.36 -21.15 -13.50
N ARG A 16 4.85 -22.12 -12.74
CA ARG A 16 3.70 -22.94 -13.15
C ARG A 16 2.38 -22.24 -12.83
N SER A 17 2.26 -21.70 -11.62
CA SER A 17 1.04 -21.02 -11.17
C SER A 17 1.02 -19.51 -11.46
N GLY A 18 2.19 -18.89 -11.56
CA GLY A 18 2.36 -17.44 -11.68
C GLY A 18 2.29 -16.70 -10.35
N ASN A 19 2.16 -17.42 -9.23
CA ASN A 19 2.09 -16.84 -7.89
C ASN A 19 3.47 -16.51 -7.34
N TYR A 20 3.55 -15.44 -6.56
CA TYR A 20 4.76 -15.08 -5.83
C TYR A 20 4.74 -15.68 -4.42
N ASP A 21 5.91 -16.05 -3.92
CA ASP A 21 6.12 -16.43 -2.53
C ASP A 21 6.10 -15.18 -1.64
N GLU A 22 5.02 -15.05 -0.86
CA GLU A 22 4.82 -13.96 0.08
C GLU A 22 5.17 -14.34 1.53
N THR A 23 5.74 -15.53 1.77
CA THR A 23 6.05 -16.00 3.14
C THR A 23 7.09 -15.14 3.86
N GLY A 24 7.95 -14.45 3.11
CA GLY A 24 8.91 -13.47 3.64
C GLY A 24 8.31 -12.09 3.93
N ASN A 25 7.04 -11.85 3.59
CA ASN A 25 6.40 -10.57 3.85
C ASN A 25 5.96 -10.47 5.32
N THR A 26 6.22 -9.32 5.92
CA THR A 26 5.69 -8.99 7.24
C THR A 26 4.26 -8.46 7.10
N ILE A 27 3.33 -9.03 7.86
CA ILE A 27 1.99 -8.44 7.98
C ILE A 27 2.07 -7.27 8.96
N GLU A 28 2.14 -6.06 8.40
CA GLU A 28 2.27 -4.84 9.18
C GLU A 28 0.99 -4.49 9.96
N THR A 29 1.17 -3.86 11.11
CA THR A 29 0.04 -3.38 11.90
C THR A 29 -0.54 -2.10 11.28
N THR A 30 -1.83 -1.86 11.50
CA THR A 30 -2.47 -0.61 11.07
C THR A 30 -1.79 0.63 11.64
N GLN A 31 -1.14 0.51 12.80
CA GLN A 31 -0.38 1.58 13.42
C GLN A 31 0.83 2.00 12.58
N ILE A 32 1.55 1.03 12.00
CA ILE A 32 2.75 1.28 11.19
C ILE A 32 2.37 1.88 9.83
N MET A 33 1.24 1.45 9.26
CA MET A 33 0.82 1.88 7.91
C MET A 33 0.14 3.26 7.87
N ARG A 34 -0.31 3.79 9.01
CA ARG A 34 -0.99 5.10 9.06
C ARG A 34 0.01 6.25 9.09
N ASN A 35 -0.18 7.22 8.21
CA ASN A 35 0.57 8.48 8.25
C ASN A 35 0.18 9.35 9.46
N PHE A 36 -1.08 9.27 9.89
CA PHE A 36 -1.62 10.02 11.02
C PHE A 36 -2.34 9.07 11.97
N HIS A 37 -2.01 9.14 13.25
CA HIS A 37 -2.62 8.27 14.26
C HIS A 37 -4.05 8.72 14.59
N SER A 38 -4.31 10.02 14.50
CA SER A 38 -5.58 10.65 14.83
C SER A 38 -6.01 11.70 13.80
N ALA A 39 -7.31 12.05 13.81
CA ALA A 39 -7.84 13.10 12.94
C ALA A 39 -7.27 14.50 13.25
N THR A 40 -6.78 14.73 14.46
CA THR A 40 -6.19 16.01 14.88
C THR A 40 -4.80 16.25 14.29
N GLU A 41 -4.10 15.19 13.91
CA GLU A 41 -2.79 15.27 13.24
C GLU A 41 -2.91 15.54 11.73
N MET A 42 -4.12 15.42 11.17
CA MET A 42 -4.33 15.65 9.75
C MET A 42 -4.06 17.12 9.38
N PRO A 43 -3.57 17.40 8.16
CA PRO A 43 -3.33 18.77 7.72
C PRO A 43 -4.59 19.64 7.84
N ALA A 44 -4.44 20.90 8.25
CA ALA A 44 -5.58 21.81 8.46
C ALA A 44 -6.42 22.06 7.19
N HIS A 45 -5.82 21.88 6.01
CA HIS A 45 -6.50 22.00 4.72
C HIS A 45 -7.11 20.68 4.22
N ALA A 46 -6.99 19.59 4.99
CA ALA A 46 -7.64 18.34 4.66
C ALA A 46 -9.16 18.52 4.71
N LEU A 47 -9.85 17.94 3.72
CA LEU A 47 -11.30 17.93 3.70
C LEU A 47 -11.83 17.12 4.89
N LYS A 48 -12.86 17.65 5.54
CA LYS A 48 -13.55 16.93 6.62
C LYS A 48 -14.26 15.72 6.03
N PRO A 49 -14.37 14.59 6.77
CA PRO A 49 -15.17 13.46 6.33
C PRO A 49 -16.59 13.88 5.91
N GLY A 50 -17.04 13.43 4.74
CA GLY A 50 -18.35 13.78 4.19
C GLY A 50 -18.44 15.13 3.46
N SER A 51 -17.32 15.86 3.32
CA SER A 51 -17.30 17.09 2.52
C SER A 51 -17.59 16.77 1.04
N ILE A 52 -18.46 17.56 0.41
CA ILE A 52 -18.73 17.46 -1.03
C ILE A 52 -17.52 17.99 -1.78
N VAL A 53 -16.96 17.20 -2.70
CA VAL A 53 -15.91 17.63 -3.64
C VAL A 53 -16.56 18.00 -4.96
N PRO A 54 -16.69 19.31 -5.28
CA PRO A 54 -17.23 19.72 -6.56
C PRO A 54 -16.21 19.39 -7.66
N PHE A 55 -16.57 18.50 -8.58
CA PHE A 55 -15.82 18.31 -9.82
C PHE A 55 -16.13 19.48 -10.75
N ARG A 56 -15.07 20.07 -11.32
CA ARG A 56 -15.17 21.10 -12.36
C ARG A 56 -15.08 20.46 -13.74
#